data_AF-Q0TVA0-F1
#
_entry.id   AF-Q0TVA0-F1
#
_cell.length_a   1.000
_cell.length_b   1.000
_cell.length_c   1.000
_cell.angle_alpha   90.00
_cell.angle_beta   90.00
_cell.angle_gamma   90.00
#
_symmetry.space_group_name_H-M   'P 1'
#
loop_
_entity.id
_entity.type
_entity.pdbx_description
1 polymer ?
#
loop_
_entity_poly.entity_id
_entity_poly.type
_entity_poly.pdbx_seq_one_letter_code
_entity_poly.pdbx_strand_id
1 'polypeptide(L)'
;MPSLTYPIALANLAASALADIHNVNIPKGFFNGPQTGIGSWFRANAEPDSTNGHSWCGYAYYNSDRIFAVSLKAMGGETYYSDPAGWKAATKKYCGLEALVKDPKTGKQMFMYIGDAFDDKWIHEKGSIDIMVDAFSSIHGNPNGDKNNVIKGVEWKFTGRVNTKYAADGAS
;
A
#
# COMPACT_ATOMS: atom_id res chain seq x y z
N MET A 1 -51.91 24.64 29.67
CA MET A 1 -51.04 24.76 28.48
C MET A 1 -49.89 23.76 28.64
N PRO A 2 -49.89 22.60 27.98
CA PRO A 2 -48.74 21.70 28.03
C PRO A 2 -47.74 22.08 26.93
N SER A 3 -46.50 22.33 27.36
CA SER A 3 -45.35 22.64 26.51
C SER A 3 -44.90 21.39 25.75
N LEU A 4 -44.92 21.45 24.43
CA LEU A 4 -44.35 20.43 23.53
C LEU A 4 -42.85 20.69 23.37
N THR A 5 -42.02 19.99 24.13
CA THR A 5 -40.57 19.92 23.86
C THR A 5 -40.30 18.76 22.89
N TYR A 6 -40.02 19.10 21.64
CA TYR A 6 -39.49 18.17 20.65
C TYR A 6 -38.01 17.90 20.95
N PRO A 7 -37.56 16.63 21.04
CA PRO A 7 -36.14 16.35 20.98
C PRO A 7 -35.65 16.56 19.54
N ILE A 8 -34.77 17.54 19.35
CA ILE A 8 -34.00 17.70 18.12
C ILE A 8 -33.05 16.50 18.04
N ALA A 9 -33.33 15.57 17.14
CA ALA A 9 -32.41 14.52 16.79
C ALA A 9 -31.17 15.16 16.13
N LEU A 10 -30.05 15.17 16.86
CA LEU A 10 -28.73 15.43 16.30
C LEU A 10 -28.37 14.27 15.36
N ALA A 11 -28.59 14.46 14.06
CA ALA A 11 -28.05 13.59 13.05
C ALA A 11 -26.52 13.80 12.99
N ASN A 12 -25.76 12.87 13.57
CA ASN A 12 -24.32 12.79 13.35
C ASN A 12 -24.09 12.38 11.89
N LEU A 13 -23.91 13.37 11.01
CA LEU A 13 -23.34 13.17 9.69
C LEU A 13 -21.86 12.86 9.85
N ALA A 14 -21.52 11.58 10.01
CA ALA A 14 -20.17 11.11 9.76
C ALA A 14 -19.89 11.30 8.26
N ALA A 15 -19.24 12.41 7.91
CA ALA A 15 -18.72 12.61 6.56
C ALA A 15 -17.76 11.46 6.28
N SER A 16 -18.13 10.58 5.35
CA SER A 16 -17.20 9.61 4.79
C SER A 16 -16.14 10.43 4.05
N ALA A 17 -14.94 10.53 4.61
CA ALA A 17 -13.82 11.13 3.90
C ALA A 17 -13.60 10.31 2.63
N LEU A 18 -13.97 10.88 1.48
CA LEU A 18 -13.58 10.33 0.20
C LEU A 18 -12.06 10.34 0.14
N ALA A 19 -11.49 9.29 -0.43
CA ALA A 19 -10.05 9.22 -0.63
C ALA A 19 -9.60 10.40 -1.49
N ASP A 20 -8.72 11.23 -0.96
CA ASP A 20 -8.14 12.38 -1.66
C ASP A 20 -6.78 11.97 -2.23
N ILE A 21 -6.56 12.31 -3.49
CA ILE A 21 -5.26 12.17 -4.15
C ILE A 21 -4.66 13.56 -4.31
N HIS A 22 -3.48 13.78 -3.74
CA HIS A 22 -2.77 15.06 -3.82
C HIS A 22 -1.28 14.88 -4.10
N ASN A 23 -0.65 15.95 -4.58
CA ASN A 23 0.77 15.96 -4.92
C ASN A 23 1.62 16.05 -3.65
N VAL A 24 2.72 15.30 -3.63
CA VAL A 24 3.69 15.26 -2.53
C VAL A 24 5.11 15.19 -3.08
N ASN A 25 6.10 15.55 -2.25
CA ASN A 25 7.49 15.35 -2.59
C ASN A 25 7.91 13.93 -2.21
N ILE A 26 8.31 13.13 -3.19
CA ILE A 26 8.89 11.80 -2.91
C ILE A 26 10.17 11.97 -2.08
N PRO A 27 10.34 11.24 -0.97
CA PRO A 27 11.54 11.35 -0.14
C PRO A 27 12.83 11.16 -0.95
N LYS A 28 13.78 12.08 -0.78
CA LYS A 28 15.07 12.03 -1.49
C LYS A 28 15.80 10.72 -1.19
N GLY A 29 16.22 10.01 -2.25
CA GLY A 29 16.98 8.76 -2.12
C GLY A 29 16.08 7.52 -1.97
N PHE A 30 14.77 7.69 -1.91
CA PHE A 30 13.80 6.59 -1.87
C PHE A 30 13.35 6.26 -3.30
N PHE A 31 13.89 5.17 -3.86
CA PHE A 31 13.57 4.67 -5.21
C PHE A 31 13.47 5.77 -6.29
N ASN A 32 14.54 6.55 -6.44
CA ASN A 32 14.58 7.67 -7.38
C ASN A 32 14.38 7.20 -8.84
N GLY A 33 13.40 7.77 -9.53
CA GLY A 33 13.16 7.50 -10.95
C GLY A 33 12.56 6.11 -11.22
N PRO A 34 12.57 5.65 -12.48
CA PRO A 34 12.10 4.32 -12.83
C PRO A 34 12.86 3.23 -12.08
N GLN A 35 12.12 2.23 -11.58
CA GLN A 35 12.63 1.04 -10.94
C GLN A 35 12.29 -0.19 -11.78
N THR A 36 13.12 -1.23 -11.66
CA THR A 36 12.83 -2.57 -12.18
C THR A 36 13.26 -3.63 -11.18
N GLY A 37 12.60 -4.78 -11.16
CA GLY A 37 12.94 -5.91 -10.28
C GLY A 37 11.96 -7.07 -10.43
N ILE A 38 11.77 -7.83 -9.35
CA ILE A 38 10.76 -8.91 -9.30
C ILE A 38 9.45 -8.35 -8.73
N GLY A 39 8.34 -8.56 -9.43
CA GLY A 39 7.00 -8.32 -8.90
C GLY A 39 6.41 -9.64 -8.40
N SER A 40 6.52 -9.90 -7.11
CA SER A 40 5.85 -11.05 -6.45
C SER A 40 4.42 -10.70 -6.05
N TRP A 41 3.75 -11.60 -5.36
CA TRP A 41 2.39 -11.38 -4.88
C TRP A 41 2.12 -11.94 -3.48
N PHE A 42 1.19 -11.28 -2.80
CA PHE A 42 0.70 -11.68 -1.48
C PHE A 42 -0.82 -11.50 -1.35
N ARG A 43 -1.43 -12.22 -0.42
CA ARG A 43 -2.82 -12.09 0.00
C ARG A 43 -2.88 -11.30 1.30
N ALA A 44 -3.95 -10.54 1.49
CA ALA A 44 -4.12 -9.68 2.66
C ALA A 44 -4.24 -10.46 3.99
N ASN A 45 -4.74 -11.70 3.94
CA ASN A 45 -4.88 -12.55 5.13
C ASN A 45 -4.62 -14.02 4.77
N ALA A 46 -3.35 -14.41 4.82
CA ALA A 46 -2.91 -15.76 4.57
C ALA A 46 -1.60 -16.04 5.33
N GLU A 47 -1.60 -17.10 6.14
CA GLU A 47 -0.42 -17.52 6.90
C GLU A 47 0.82 -17.78 6.00
N PRO A 48 0.70 -18.43 4.82
CA PRO A 48 1.86 -18.63 3.94
C PRO A 48 2.49 -17.34 3.41
N ASP A 49 1.76 -16.22 3.48
CA ASP A 49 2.21 -14.90 3.06
C ASP A 49 2.61 -14.04 4.28
N SER A 50 2.56 -14.60 5.50
CA SER A 50 2.81 -13.90 6.77
C SER A 50 1.91 -12.68 6.99
N THR A 51 0.68 -12.72 6.47
CA THR A 51 -0.30 -11.63 6.60
C THR A 51 -1.49 -12.03 7.48
N ASN A 52 -2.19 -11.03 8.05
CA ASN A 52 -3.22 -11.23 9.06
C ASN A 52 -4.46 -10.31 8.90
N GLY A 53 -4.63 -9.71 7.71
CA GLY A 53 -5.71 -8.77 7.43
C GLY A 53 -5.47 -7.33 7.94
N HIS A 54 -4.30 -7.04 8.52
CA HIS A 54 -3.86 -5.68 8.84
C HIS A 54 -2.52 -5.37 8.20
N SER A 55 -2.43 -4.24 7.51
CA SER A 55 -1.21 -3.83 6.83
C SER A 55 -0.20 -3.19 7.79
N TRP A 56 1.08 -3.19 7.42
CA TRP A 56 2.11 -2.44 8.12
C TRP A 56 1.80 -0.93 8.18
N CYS A 57 1.01 -0.39 7.26
CA CYS A 57 0.55 1.00 7.28
C CYS A 57 -0.55 1.28 8.32
N GLY A 58 -0.99 0.27 9.08
CA GLY A 58 -1.83 0.45 10.26
C GLY A 58 -3.34 0.40 10.00
N TYR A 59 -3.78 -0.11 8.84
CA TYR A 59 -5.19 -0.25 8.51
C TYR A 59 -5.54 -1.68 8.09
N ALA A 60 -6.82 -2.04 8.20
CA ALA A 60 -7.33 -3.29 7.66
C ALA A 60 -7.35 -3.22 6.12
N TYR A 61 -6.88 -4.28 5.47
CA TYR A 61 -6.71 -4.36 4.03
C TYR A 61 -7.23 -5.68 3.45
N TYR A 62 -7.52 -5.68 2.15
CA TYR A 62 -8.18 -6.78 1.45
C TYR A 62 -7.47 -7.09 0.14
N ASN A 63 -7.66 -8.31 -0.39
CA ASN A 63 -7.07 -8.73 -1.67
C ASN A 63 -7.41 -7.77 -2.82
N SER A 64 -8.56 -7.10 -2.75
CA SER A 64 -9.03 -6.14 -3.75
C SER A 64 -8.35 -4.77 -3.69
N ASP A 65 -7.61 -4.46 -2.62
CA ASP A 65 -6.92 -3.18 -2.50
C ASP A 65 -5.75 -3.09 -3.48
N ARG A 66 -5.62 -1.92 -4.12
CA ARG A 66 -4.58 -1.66 -5.13
C ARG A 66 -3.27 -1.27 -4.47
N ILE A 67 -2.76 -2.11 -3.59
CA ILE A 67 -1.53 -1.83 -2.86
C ILE A 67 -0.39 -2.74 -3.29
N PHE A 68 0.81 -2.29 -2.98
CA PHE A 68 2.02 -3.08 -3.05
C PHE A 68 2.87 -2.80 -1.81
N ALA A 69 3.79 -3.72 -1.53
CA ALA A 69 4.78 -3.62 -0.49
C ALA A 69 6.16 -3.37 -1.09
N VAL A 70 6.93 -2.51 -0.44
CA VAL A 70 8.35 -2.26 -0.73
C VAL A 70 9.20 -2.69 0.46
N SER A 71 10.51 -2.81 0.26
CA SER A 71 11.49 -3.09 1.32
C SER A 71 11.21 -2.32 2.62
N LEU A 72 11.00 -3.07 3.72
CA LEU A 72 10.85 -2.51 5.06
C LEU A 72 12.08 -1.70 5.45
N LYS A 73 13.28 -2.21 5.17
CA LYS A 73 14.55 -1.50 5.41
C LYS A 73 14.65 -0.19 4.63
N ALA A 74 14.16 -0.13 3.39
CA ALA A 74 14.12 1.11 2.61
C ALA A 74 13.18 2.17 3.21
N MET A 75 12.17 1.75 3.97
CA MET A 75 11.26 2.61 4.73
C MET A 75 11.76 2.93 6.15
N GLY A 76 12.96 2.47 6.52
CA GLY A 76 13.58 2.76 7.83
C GLY A 76 13.69 1.56 8.76
N GLY A 77 13.06 0.42 8.44
CA GLY A 77 13.19 -0.82 9.21
C GLY A 77 12.26 -0.95 10.41
N GLU A 78 11.60 0.13 10.83
CA GLU A 78 10.81 0.12 12.07
C GLU A 78 9.42 -0.50 11.92
N THR A 79 9.00 -1.21 12.96
CA THR A 79 7.67 -1.80 13.10
C THR A 79 6.99 -1.22 14.33
N TYR A 80 5.66 -1.33 14.40
CA TYR A 80 4.92 -0.89 15.58
C TYR A 80 5.44 -1.51 16.89
N TYR A 81 5.91 -2.76 16.84
CA TYR A 81 6.40 -3.46 18.03
C TYR A 81 7.89 -3.20 18.35
N SER A 82 8.69 -2.77 17.37
CA SER A 82 10.12 -2.42 17.60
C SER A 82 10.30 -0.98 18.04
N ASP A 83 9.65 -0.05 17.34
CA ASP A 83 9.64 1.38 17.63
C ASP A 83 8.32 2.02 17.14
N PRO A 84 7.32 2.18 18.02
CA PRO A 84 6.05 2.80 17.64
C PRO A 84 6.20 4.23 17.08
N ALA A 85 7.18 5.00 17.56
CA ALA A 85 7.37 6.39 17.14
C ALA A 85 8.04 6.46 15.78
N GLY A 86 9.10 5.66 15.57
CA GLY A 86 9.77 5.50 14.28
C GLY A 86 8.84 4.93 13.22
N TRP A 87 8.06 3.89 13.57
CA TRP A 87 7.02 3.33 12.71
C TRP A 87 6.00 4.40 12.29
N LYS A 88 5.48 5.18 13.24
CA LYS A 88 4.51 6.25 12.95
C LYS A 88 5.09 7.34 12.05
N ALA A 89 6.38 7.67 12.22
CA ALA A 89 7.06 8.61 11.34
C ALA A 89 7.25 8.04 9.93
N ALA A 90 7.61 6.76 9.82
CA ALA A 90 7.79 6.07 8.54
C ALA A 90 6.47 5.92 7.79
N THR A 91 5.40 5.49 8.45
CA THR A 91 4.09 5.30 7.79
C THR A 91 3.53 6.61 7.25
N LYS A 92 3.64 7.72 7.99
CA LYS A 92 3.27 9.05 7.50
C LYS A 92 4.05 9.49 6.26
N LYS A 93 5.30 9.03 6.14
CA LYS A 93 6.21 9.44 5.07
C LYS A 93 6.07 8.61 3.80
N TYR A 94 5.71 7.33 3.92
CA TYR A 94 5.76 6.38 2.80
C TYR A 94 4.40 5.78 2.43
N CYS A 95 3.49 5.56 3.39
CA CYS A 95 2.22 4.92 3.09
C CYS A 95 1.34 5.82 2.21
N GLY A 96 0.66 5.19 1.25
CA GLY A 96 -0.19 5.86 0.28
C GLY A 96 0.53 6.44 -0.92
N LEU A 97 1.88 6.46 -0.94
CA LEU A 97 2.64 6.92 -2.11
C LEU A 97 2.25 6.11 -3.35
N GLU A 98 1.84 6.81 -4.39
CA GLU A 98 1.34 6.21 -5.62
C GLU A 98 2.47 5.94 -6.59
N ALA A 99 2.47 4.73 -7.16
CA ALA A 99 3.32 4.34 -8.27
C ALA A 99 2.47 3.86 -9.45
N LEU A 100 2.95 4.11 -10.66
CA LEU A 100 2.49 3.37 -11.83
C LEU A 100 3.30 2.09 -11.92
N VAL A 101 2.64 0.93 -11.80
CA VAL A 101 3.27 -0.40 -11.83
C VAL A 101 2.85 -1.11 -13.12
N LYS A 102 3.80 -1.70 -13.83
CA LYS A 102 3.60 -2.33 -15.13
C LYS A 102 4.26 -3.70 -15.18
N ASP A 103 3.53 -4.65 -15.75
CA ASP A 103 4.11 -5.90 -16.23
C ASP A 103 4.57 -5.70 -17.69
N PRO A 104 5.89 -5.74 -17.97
CA PRO A 104 6.37 -5.56 -19.34
C PRO A 104 5.96 -6.71 -20.27
N LYS A 105 5.68 -7.91 -19.76
CA LYS A 105 5.30 -9.08 -20.56
C LYS A 105 3.91 -8.95 -21.14
N THR A 106 2.95 -8.46 -20.35
CA THR A 106 1.56 -8.24 -20.80
C THR A 106 1.32 -6.83 -21.32
N GLY A 107 2.20 -5.88 -20.97
CA GLY A 107 2.03 -4.45 -21.25
C GLY A 107 0.98 -3.77 -20.37
N LYS A 108 0.33 -4.51 -19.46
CA LYS A 108 -0.69 -3.95 -18.57
C LYS A 108 -0.05 -3.19 -17.42
N GLN A 109 -0.72 -2.13 -16.98
CA GLN A 109 -0.26 -1.29 -15.89
C GLN A 109 -1.42 -0.83 -15.01
N MET A 110 -1.12 -0.49 -13.77
CA MET A 110 -2.09 -0.03 -12.78
C MET A 110 -1.43 0.96 -11.83
N PHE A 111 -2.18 1.98 -11.39
CA PHE A 111 -1.77 2.78 -10.23
C PHE A 111 -1.97 1.96 -8.96
N MET A 112 -0.89 1.81 -8.20
CA MET A 112 -0.86 1.12 -6.92
C MET A 112 -0.23 2.03 -5.87
N TYR A 113 -0.49 1.72 -4.61
CA TYR A 113 -0.07 2.54 -3.48
C TYR A 113 0.79 1.72 -2.52
N ILE A 114 1.81 2.33 -1.91
CA ILE A 114 2.48 1.67 -0.79
C ILE A 114 1.43 1.46 0.30
N GLY A 115 1.13 0.21 0.58
CA GLY A 115 0.15 -0.14 1.61
C GLY A 115 0.68 -1.12 2.63
N ASP A 116 1.84 -1.72 2.40
CA ASP A 116 2.46 -2.68 3.32
C ASP A 116 4.00 -2.66 3.20
N ALA A 117 4.68 -3.46 4.02
CA ALA A 117 6.13 -3.59 4.02
C ALA A 117 6.58 -5.02 3.67
N PHE A 118 7.62 -5.12 2.84
CA PHE A 118 8.17 -6.39 2.38
C PHE A 118 9.44 -6.73 3.15
N ASP A 119 9.45 -7.91 3.80
CA ASP A 119 10.62 -8.42 4.52
C ASP A 119 11.82 -8.59 3.56
N ASP A 120 12.88 -7.85 3.86
CA ASP A 120 14.08 -7.76 3.05
C ASP A 120 14.77 -9.11 2.79
N LYS A 121 14.56 -10.13 3.63
CA LYS A 121 15.14 -11.46 3.40
C LYS A 121 14.61 -12.14 2.13
N TRP A 122 13.45 -11.71 1.62
CA TRP A 122 12.83 -12.21 0.40
C TRP A 122 13.08 -11.31 -0.82
N ILE A 123 13.81 -10.20 -0.64
CA ILE A 123 14.11 -9.25 -1.72
C ILE A 123 15.42 -9.66 -2.38
N HIS A 124 15.32 -10.31 -3.54
CA HIS A 124 16.48 -10.78 -4.29
C HIS A 124 17.09 -9.71 -5.20
N GLU A 125 16.29 -8.73 -5.63
CA GLU A 125 16.72 -7.67 -6.55
C GLU A 125 16.24 -6.31 -6.06
N LYS A 126 17.09 -5.27 -6.20
CA LYS A 126 16.69 -3.89 -5.90
C LYS A 126 15.52 -3.50 -6.78
N GLY A 127 14.50 -2.86 -6.21
CA GLY A 127 13.29 -2.47 -6.95
C GLY A 127 12.24 -3.56 -7.03
N SER A 128 12.47 -4.73 -6.42
CA SER A 128 11.42 -5.73 -6.25
C SER A 128 10.32 -5.22 -5.33
N ILE A 129 9.09 -5.64 -5.63
CA ILE A 129 7.87 -5.28 -4.93
C ILE A 129 7.02 -6.52 -4.74
N ASP A 130 6.22 -6.53 -3.67
CA ASP A 130 5.22 -7.56 -3.44
C ASP A 130 3.84 -6.97 -3.70
N ILE A 131 3.05 -7.54 -4.60
CA ILE A 131 1.82 -6.92 -5.10
C ILE A 131 0.61 -7.64 -4.51
N MET A 132 -0.41 -6.90 -4.08
CA MET A 132 -1.66 -7.52 -3.62
C MET A 132 -2.27 -8.38 -4.74
N VAL A 133 -2.69 -9.60 -4.41
CA VAL A 133 -2.98 -10.66 -5.39
C VAL A 133 -3.98 -10.28 -6.49
N ASP A 134 -5.01 -9.48 -6.21
CA ASP A 134 -5.97 -9.09 -7.26
C ASP A 134 -5.39 -8.02 -8.20
N ALA A 135 -4.55 -7.13 -7.67
CA ALA A 135 -3.81 -6.15 -8.46
C ALA A 135 -2.76 -6.84 -9.34
N PHE A 136 -2.04 -7.82 -8.79
CA PHE A 136 -1.15 -8.70 -9.55
C PHE A 136 -1.90 -9.43 -10.65
N SER A 137 -3.04 -10.06 -10.31
CA SER A 137 -3.86 -10.83 -11.26
C SER A 137 -4.40 -9.96 -12.40
N SER A 138 -4.67 -8.69 -12.11
CA SER A 138 -5.16 -7.72 -13.10
C SER A 138 -4.10 -7.38 -14.15
N ILE A 139 -2.83 -7.27 -13.77
CA ILE A 139 -1.74 -6.90 -14.68
C ILE A 139 -0.98 -8.10 -15.26
N HIS A 140 -0.85 -9.20 -14.52
CA HIS A 140 -0.06 -10.38 -14.92
C HIS A 140 -0.94 -11.60 -15.26
N GLY A 141 -1.93 -11.87 -14.42
CA GLY A 141 -2.77 -13.08 -14.45
C GLY A 141 -2.79 -13.81 -13.11
N ASN A 142 -3.79 -14.68 -12.90
CA ASN A 142 -3.94 -15.37 -11.62
C ASN A 142 -2.75 -16.31 -11.33
N PRO A 143 -2.04 -16.15 -10.19
CA PRO A 143 -0.90 -16.99 -9.86
C PRO A 143 -1.28 -18.41 -9.43
N ASN A 144 -2.57 -18.70 -9.19
CA ASN A 144 -3.10 -20.01 -8.76
C ASN A 144 -2.36 -20.63 -7.56
N GLY A 145 -1.84 -19.78 -6.66
CA GLY A 145 -1.10 -20.22 -5.48
C GLY A 145 0.40 -20.50 -5.71
N ASP A 146 0.90 -20.46 -6.94
CA ASP A 146 2.32 -20.69 -7.24
C ASP A 146 3.16 -19.43 -6.92
N LYS A 147 4.01 -19.53 -5.89
CA LYS A 147 4.93 -18.45 -5.49
C LYS A 147 6.08 -18.20 -6.48
N ASN A 148 6.30 -19.10 -7.43
CA ASN A 148 7.25 -18.89 -8.53
C ASN A 148 6.62 -18.14 -9.70
N ASN A 149 5.30 -17.99 -9.73
CA ASN A 149 4.60 -17.17 -10.71
C ASN A 149 4.75 -15.69 -10.32
N VAL A 150 5.74 -15.04 -10.91
CA VAL A 150 6.13 -13.65 -10.62
C VAL A 150 6.32 -12.86 -11.91
N ILE A 151 6.17 -11.54 -11.82
CA ILE A 151 6.53 -10.62 -12.89
C ILE A 151 8.06 -10.47 -12.88
N LYS A 152 8.73 -11.07 -13.86
CA LYS A 152 10.17 -10.84 -14.08
C LYS A 152 10.39 -9.49 -14.76
N GLY A 153 11.14 -8.60 -14.12
CA GLY A 153 11.40 -7.26 -14.63
C GLY A 153 10.22 -6.32 -14.49
N VAL A 154 9.42 -6.43 -13.42
CA VAL A 154 8.33 -5.48 -13.16
C VAL A 154 8.86 -4.05 -13.24
N GLU A 155 8.15 -3.16 -13.92
CA GLU A 155 8.55 -1.77 -14.10
C GLU A 155 7.66 -0.89 -13.23
N TRP A 156 8.24 0.01 -12.45
CA TRP A 156 7.42 0.96 -11.69
C TRP A 156 8.12 2.28 -11.42
N LYS A 157 7.32 3.31 -11.12
CA LYS A 157 7.83 4.65 -10.77
C LYS A 157 6.80 5.39 -9.92
N PHE A 158 7.27 6.06 -8.87
CA PHE A 158 6.42 7.00 -8.12
C PHE A 158 5.95 8.17 -8.98
N THR A 159 4.70 8.55 -8.79
CA THR A 159 4.05 9.63 -9.54
C THR A 159 4.24 11.01 -8.90
N GLY A 160 4.67 11.05 -7.63
CA GLY A 160 4.65 12.28 -6.85
C GLY A 160 3.27 12.57 -6.26
N ARG A 161 2.42 11.56 -6.11
CA ARG A 161 1.11 11.67 -5.47
C ARG A 161 0.99 10.71 -4.29
N VAL A 162 0.11 11.05 -3.35
CA VAL A 162 -0.31 10.17 -2.25
C VAL A 162 -1.83 10.00 -2.31
N ASN A 163 -2.33 8.82 -1.93
CA ASN A 163 -3.75 8.54 -1.76
C ASN A 163 -4.07 8.35 -0.27
N THR A 164 -4.93 9.23 0.28
CA THR A 164 -5.23 9.24 1.72
C THR A 164 -5.96 7.99 2.21
N LYS A 165 -6.61 7.20 1.34
CA LYS A 165 -7.19 5.90 1.72
C LYS A 165 -6.13 4.94 2.26
N TYR A 166 -4.92 4.99 1.68
CA TYR A 166 -3.84 4.04 1.97
C TYR A 166 -2.70 4.69 2.75
N ALA A 167 -2.89 5.92 3.21
CA ALA A 167 -1.91 6.67 3.97
C ALA A 167 -2.21 6.56 5.47
N ALA A 168 -1.17 6.65 6.30
CA ALA A 168 -1.38 6.80 7.74
C ALA A 168 -1.94 8.19 8.07
N ASP A 169 -2.66 8.29 9.19
CA ASP A 169 -3.22 9.57 9.66
C ASP A 169 -2.15 10.67 9.74
N GLY A 170 -2.36 11.76 9.01
CA GLY A 170 -1.42 12.88 8.92
C GLY A 170 -0.25 12.67 7.97
N ALA A 171 -0.37 11.76 7.00
CA ALA A 171 0.47 11.75 5.81
C ALA A 171 0.26 13.01 4.98
N SER A 172 1.35 13.60 4.49
CA SER A 172 1.41 14.86 3.73
C SER A 172 2.64 14.90 2.83
#